data_AF-A0A6T7X190-F1
#
_entry.id   AF-A0A6T7X190-F1
#
_cell.length_a   1.000
_cell.length_b   1.000
_cell.length_c   1.000
_cell.angle_alpha   90.00
_cell.angle_beta   90.00
_cell.angle_gamma   90.00
#
_symmetry.space_group_name_H-M   'P 1'
#
loop_
_entity.id
_entity.type
_entity.pdbx_description
1 polymer ?
#
loop_
_entity_poly.entity_id
_entity_poly.type
_entity_poly.pdbx_seq_one_letter_code
_entity_poly.pdbx_strand_id
1 'polypeptide(L)'
;MLVLAMGAKILRARTKQQAAQGAGEQIRLIVADLMDDIGFFTGFLVYPGTSTAIFMFFMSETFDGPGEDSLSVMTYDRSIETDSELYRAFVPYALIMLLIYPIGMPLQYAVLLYRNRNQLNELRRIEMTIETDLARARLDAEVVTSEDEAAGVKRRVESAYKEREEFDRLRAKLPTTLRKLTAGYEMRTYWFEIFECGRKVALVCLPVYFKPGSPGQLILGLVICFLTYGIYGVYQPYDDPGDDVLSQMAQLSIFFSLVASIVTNAYPD
;
A
#
# COMPACT_ATOMS: atom_id res chain seq x y z
N MET A 1 55.08 -33.61 16.32
CA MET A 1 54.20 -33.48 15.13
C MET A 1 52.72 -33.78 15.39
N LEU A 2 52.36 -34.75 16.25
CA LEU A 2 50.95 -35.13 16.50
C LEU A 2 50.08 -34.03 17.15
N VAL A 3 50.63 -33.23 18.07
CA VAL A 3 49.86 -32.19 18.80
C VAL A 3 49.44 -31.02 17.89
N LEU A 4 50.31 -30.62 16.96
CA LEU A 4 50.00 -29.56 15.98
C LEU A 4 48.93 -29.99 14.97
N ALA A 5 48.94 -31.26 14.54
CA ALA A 5 47.95 -31.79 13.61
C ALA A 5 46.54 -31.91 14.25
N MET A 6 46.49 -32.20 15.56
CA MET A 6 45.24 -32.29 16.31
C MET A 6 44.61 -30.91 16.56
N GLY A 7 45.43 -29.90 16.88
CA GLY A 7 45.00 -28.50 17.01
C GLY A 7 44.40 -27.94 15.71
N ALA A 8 45.00 -28.23 14.56
CA ALA A 8 44.50 -27.80 13.25
C ALA A 8 43.15 -28.43 12.89
N LYS A 9 42.90 -29.70 13.26
CA LYS A 9 41.59 -30.36 13.06
C LYS A 9 40.50 -29.75 13.93
N ILE A 10 40.80 -29.42 15.18
CA ILE A 10 39.85 -28.79 16.11
C ILE A 10 39.50 -27.37 15.66
N LEU A 11 40.50 -26.60 15.20
CA LEU A 11 40.27 -25.25 14.66
C LEU A 11 39.36 -25.31 13.42
N ARG A 12 39.67 -26.18 12.45
CA ARG A 12 38.85 -26.38 11.25
C ARG A 12 37.43 -26.84 11.56
N ALA A 13 37.24 -27.71 12.55
CA ALA A 13 35.93 -28.15 13.00
C ALA A 13 35.12 -26.99 13.62
N ARG A 14 35.75 -26.16 14.46
CA ARG A 14 35.11 -24.96 15.04
C ARG A 14 34.75 -23.92 13.97
N THR A 15 35.62 -23.67 13.00
CA THR A 15 35.32 -22.74 11.89
C THR A 15 34.17 -23.25 11.03
N LYS A 16 34.12 -24.55 10.74
CA LYS A 16 33.03 -25.17 9.96
C LYS A 16 31.70 -25.15 10.72
N GLN A 17 31.76 -25.31 12.05
CA GLN A 17 30.58 -25.26 12.93
C GLN A 17 30.05 -23.82 13.09
N GLN A 18 30.93 -22.81 13.21
CA GLN A 18 30.55 -21.40 13.18
C GLN A 18 30.00 -20.97 11.81
N ALA A 19 30.59 -21.44 10.71
CA ALA A 19 30.06 -21.20 9.36
C ALA A 19 28.69 -21.86 9.15
N ALA A 20 28.47 -23.06 9.69
CA ALA A 20 27.19 -23.76 9.62
C ALA A 20 26.12 -23.11 10.52
N GLN A 21 26.50 -22.60 11.70
CA GLN A 21 25.61 -21.82 12.58
C GLN A 21 25.22 -20.48 11.93
N GLY A 22 26.19 -19.76 11.35
CA GLY A 22 25.93 -18.53 10.61
C GLY A 22 25.07 -18.76 9.36
N ALA A 23 25.28 -19.85 8.62
CA ALA A 23 24.43 -20.23 7.50
C ALA A 23 22.98 -20.56 7.93
N GLY A 24 22.81 -21.29 9.05
CA GLY A 24 21.48 -21.60 9.59
C GLY A 24 20.73 -20.36 10.09
N GLU A 25 21.43 -19.41 10.71
CA GLU A 25 20.85 -18.14 11.16
C GLU A 25 20.50 -17.22 9.98
N GLN A 26 21.37 -17.14 8.97
CA GLN A 26 21.07 -16.41 7.73
C GLN A 26 19.87 -17.00 7.00
N ILE A 27 19.76 -18.32 6.88
CA ILE A 27 18.60 -18.98 6.28
C ILE A 27 17.32 -18.65 7.05
N ARG A 28 17.35 -18.64 8.39
CA ARG A 28 16.17 -18.27 9.20
C ARG A 28 15.74 -16.83 8.98
N LEU A 29 16.69 -15.90 8.90
CA LEU A 29 16.39 -14.49 8.63
C LEU A 29 15.78 -14.30 7.23
N ILE A 30 16.33 -14.97 6.22
CA ILE A 30 15.79 -14.94 4.84
C ILE A 30 14.37 -15.52 4.81
N VAL A 31 14.14 -16.66 5.48
CA VAL A 31 12.82 -17.28 5.53
C VAL A 31 11.82 -16.38 6.25
N ALA A 32 12.21 -15.73 7.34
CA ALA A 32 11.34 -14.81 8.07
C ALA A 32 10.95 -13.59 7.22
N ASP A 33 11.92 -12.96 6.54
CA ASP A 33 11.67 -11.81 5.66
C ASP A 33 10.75 -12.21 4.48
N LEU A 34 10.96 -13.40 3.91
CA LEU A 34 10.10 -13.97 2.87
C LEU A 34 8.68 -14.24 3.37
N MET A 35 8.51 -14.75 4.60
CA MET A 35 7.18 -14.95 5.17
C MET A 35 6.46 -13.62 5.38
N ASP A 36 7.18 -12.58 5.81
CA ASP A 36 6.63 -11.23 5.93
C ASP A 36 6.29 -10.62 4.56
N ASP A 37 7.08 -10.90 3.51
CA ASP A 37 6.79 -10.49 2.12
C ASP A 37 5.49 -11.13 1.63
N ILE A 38 5.40 -12.45 1.73
CA ILE A 38 4.24 -13.22 1.30
C ILE A 38 3.02 -12.81 2.11
N GLY A 39 3.14 -12.62 3.42
CA GLY A 39 2.04 -12.21 4.28
C GLY A 39 1.50 -10.83 3.90
N PHE A 40 2.39 -9.85 3.72
CA PHE A 40 2.00 -8.50 3.31
C PHE A 40 1.35 -8.48 1.93
N PHE A 41 1.96 -9.15 0.95
CA PHE A 41 1.44 -9.23 -0.42
C PHE A 41 0.08 -9.94 -0.47
N THR A 42 -0.05 -11.05 0.26
CA THR A 42 -1.33 -11.78 0.38
C THR A 42 -2.40 -10.89 0.99
N GLY A 43 -2.09 -10.20 2.09
CA GLY A 43 -3.00 -9.25 2.72
C GLY A 43 -3.46 -8.15 1.76
N PHE A 44 -2.53 -7.58 1.01
CA PHE A 44 -2.80 -6.54 0.01
C PHE A 44 -3.73 -7.04 -1.10
N LEU A 45 -3.50 -8.23 -1.65
CA LEU A 45 -4.33 -8.80 -2.72
C LEU A 45 -5.73 -9.21 -2.26
N VAL A 46 -5.81 -9.82 -1.07
CA VAL A 46 -7.06 -10.36 -0.53
C VAL A 46 -7.95 -9.23 0.01
N TYR A 47 -7.37 -8.10 0.41
CA TYR A 47 -8.07 -7.00 1.07
C TYR A 47 -9.28 -6.45 0.29
N PRO A 48 -9.19 -6.03 -0.98
CA PRO A 48 -10.35 -5.49 -1.69
C PRO A 48 -11.45 -6.53 -1.90
N GLY A 49 -11.09 -7.76 -2.29
CA GLY A 49 -12.05 -8.82 -2.57
C GLY A 49 -12.81 -9.27 -1.32
N THR A 50 -12.10 -9.49 -0.21
CA THR A 50 -12.74 -9.85 1.07
C THR A 50 -13.57 -8.71 1.63
N SER A 51 -13.08 -7.46 1.57
CA SER A 51 -13.85 -6.29 1.99
C SER A 51 -15.16 -6.17 1.22
N THR A 52 -15.14 -6.40 -0.10
CA THR A 52 -16.35 -6.40 -0.93
C THR A 52 -17.32 -7.51 -0.52
N ALA A 53 -16.84 -8.74 -0.37
CA ALA A 53 -17.66 -9.88 0.04
C ALA A 53 -18.35 -9.66 1.39
N ILE A 54 -17.64 -9.09 2.36
CA ILE A 54 -18.19 -8.77 3.69
C ILE A 54 -19.32 -7.74 3.58
N PHE A 55 -19.15 -6.68 2.79
CA PHE A 55 -20.21 -5.70 2.59
C PHE A 55 -21.42 -6.30 1.85
N MET A 56 -21.18 -7.15 0.85
CA MET A 56 -22.25 -7.85 0.12
C MET A 56 -23.03 -8.84 1.01
N PHE A 57 -22.42 -9.42 2.05
CA PHE A 57 -23.11 -10.26 3.03
C PHE A 57 -24.19 -9.48 3.80
N PHE A 58 -23.95 -8.21 4.11
CA PHE A 58 -24.93 -7.38 4.82
C PHE A 58 -25.99 -6.76 3.91
N MET A 59 -25.85 -6.88 2.59
CA MET A 59 -26.84 -6.37 1.64
C MET A 59 -27.85 -7.45 1.26
N SER A 60 -29.06 -6.99 0.95
CA SER A 60 -30.19 -7.83 0.56
C SER A 60 -30.85 -7.34 -0.71
N GLU A 61 -31.29 -8.27 -1.55
CA GLU A 61 -32.19 -8.01 -2.67
C GLU A 61 -33.59 -8.51 -2.31
N THR A 62 -34.59 -7.64 -2.44
CA THR A 62 -35.99 -7.99 -2.19
C THR A 62 -36.71 -8.24 -3.52
N PHE A 63 -37.43 -9.36 -3.58
CA PHE A 63 -38.28 -9.74 -4.70
C PHE A 63 -39.74 -9.63 -4.27
N ASP A 64 -40.43 -8.65 -4.84
CA ASP A 64 -41.85 -8.40 -4.57
C ASP A 64 -42.67 -8.68 -5.84
N GLY A 65 -43.47 -9.74 -5.80
CA GLY A 65 -44.39 -10.15 -6.86
C GLY A 65 -45.86 -9.84 -6.50
N PRO A 66 -46.72 -9.44 -7.45
CA PRO A 66 -48.14 -9.23 -7.15
C PRO A 66 -48.80 -10.53 -6.70
N GLY A 67 -49.17 -10.63 -5.41
CA GLY A 67 -49.81 -11.81 -4.83
C GLY A 67 -48.85 -12.86 -4.26
N GLU A 68 -47.55 -12.56 -4.19
CA GLU A 68 -46.51 -13.40 -3.57
C GLU A 68 -45.97 -12.71 -2.30
N ASP A 69 -45.47 -13.51 -1.35
CA ASP A 69 -44.79 -12.99 -0.17
C ASP A 69 -43.46 -12.35 -0.58
N SER A 70 -43.13 -11.19 0.00
CA SER A 70 -41.86 -10.49 -0.24
C SER A 70 -40.68 -11.37 0.18
N LEU A 71 -39.83 -11.77 -0.77
CA LEU A 71 -38.67 -12.61 -0.50
C LEU A 71 -37.40 -11.75 -0.47
N SER A 72 -36.73 -11.68 0.69
CA SER A 72 -35.45 -10.98 0.84
C SER A 72 -34.30 -11.99 0.93
N VAL A 73 -33.38 -11.93 -0.03
CA VAL A 73 -32.20 -12.81 -0.09
C VAL A 73 -30.91 -12.00 -0.02
N MET A 74 -29.86 -12.61 0.50
CA MET A 74 -28.55 -11.97 0.61
C MET A 74 -27.94 -11.72 -0.78
N THR A 75 -27.33 -10.55 -0.99
CA THR A 75 -26.74 -10.18 -2.29
C THR A 75 -25.52 -11.03 -2.64
N TYR A 76 -24.72 -11.42 -1.65
CA TYR A 76 -23.53 -12.26 -1.87
C TYR A 76 -23.88 -13.70 -2.30
N ASP A 77 -24.89 -14.29 -1.67
CA ASP A 77 -25.41 -15.62 -1.99
C ASP A 77 -26.94 -15.60 -1.98
N ARG A 78 -27.51 -15.56 -3.17
CA ARG A 78 -28.96 -15.47 -3.40
C ARG A 78 -29.72 -16.75 -3.02
N SER A 79 -29.03 -17.82 -2.63
CA SER A 79 -29.69 -19.04 -2.12
C SER A 79 -30.09 -18.93 -0.64
N ILE A 80 -29.66 -17.88 0.06
CA ILE A 80 -29.86 -17.69 1.49
C ILE A 80 -30.82 -16.52 1.74
N GLU A 81 -31.94 -16.79 2.38
CA GLU A 81 -32.87 -15.78 2.88
C GLU A 81 -32.28 -15.03 4.08
N THR A 82 -32.46 -13.71 4.13
CA THR A 82 -31.93 -12.85 5.21
C THR A 82 -32.61 -13.08 6.56
N ASP A 83 -33.81 -13.67 6.54
CA ASP A 83 -34.52 -14.08 7.75
C ASP A 83 -34.16 -15.49 8.26
N SER A 84 -33.37 -16.25 7.51
CA SER A 84 -33.00 -17.61 7.86
C SER A 84 -32.13 -17.69 9.12
N GLU A 85 -32.25 -18.81 9.86
CA GLU A 85 -31.37 -19.09 11.00
C GLU A 85 -29.89 -19.18 10.58
N LEU A 86 -29.64 -19.67 9.35
CA LEU A 86 -28.30 -19.75 8.78
C LEU A 86 -27.67 -18.37 8.65
N TYR A 87 -28.39 -17.39 8.09
CA TYR A 87 -27.91 -16.01 7.98
C TYR A 87 -27.53 -15.44 9.36
N ARG A 88 -28.43 -15.59 10.34
CA ARG A 88 -28.22 -15.10 11.72
C ARG A 88 -27.02 -15.76 12.41
N ALA A 89 -26.75 -17.04 12.12
CA ALA A 89 -25.59 -17.75 12.66
C ALA A 89 -24.25 -17.22 12.11
N PHE A 90 -24.21 -16.72 10.86
CA PHE A 90 -23.00 -16.19 10.22
C PHE A 90 -22.77 -14.69 10.49
N VAL A 91 -23.77 -13.94 10.94
CA VAL A 91 -23.63 -12.50 11.25
C VAL A 91 -22.47 -12.20 12.21
N PRO A 92 -22.25 -12.91 13.34
CA PRO A 92 -21.11 -12.65 14.21
C PRO A 92 -19.75 -12.82 13.51
N TYR A 93 -19.64 -13.84 12.65
CA TYR A 93 -18.43 -14.07 11.84
C TYR A 93 -18.21 -12.92 10.86
N ALA A 94 -19.25 -12.46 10.15
CA ALA A 94 -19.17 -11.33 9.23
C ALA A 94 -18.77 -10.02 9.93
N LEU A 95 -19.26 -9.78 11.15
CA LEU A 95 -18.88 -8.62 11.96
C LEU A 95 -17.40 -8.65 12.37
N ILE A 96 -16.88 -9.83 12.75
CA ILE A 96 -15.44 -9.99 13.03
C ILE A 96 -14.62 -9.70 11.78
N MET A 97 -15.03 -10.21 10.62
CA MET A 97 -14.33 -9.99 9.36
C MET A 97 -14.37 -8.53 8.90
N LEU A 98 -15.48 -7.82 9.14
CA LEU A 98 -15.60 -6.38 8.92
C LEU A 98 -14.55 -5.59 9.72
N LEU A 99 -14.33 -5.98 10.98
CA LEU A 99 -13.31 -5.37 11.84
C LEU A 99 -11.89 -5.72 11.40
N ILE A 100 -11.65 -6.94 10.91
CA ILE A 100 -10.31 -7.39 10.50
C ILE A 100 -9.88 -6.75 9.18
N TYR A 101 -10.74 -6.78 8.16
CA TYR A 101 -10.34 -6.42 6.79
C TYR A 101 -10.60 -4.94 6.48
N PRO A 102 -11.84 -4.47 6.20
CA PRO A 102 -12.11 -3.06 5.89
C PRO A 102 -11.56 -2.05 6.89
N ILE A 103 -11.57 -2.39 8.19
CA ILE A 103 -11.16 -1.47 9.27
C ILE A 103 -9.76 -1.80 9.80
N GLY A 104 -9.49 -3.07 10.06
CA GLY A 104 -8.28 -3.51 10.76
C GLY A 104 -7.01 -3.25 9.95
N MET A 105 -7.04 -3.45 8.64
CA MET A 105 -5.87 -3.22 7.78
C MET A 105 -5.45 -1.73 7.75
N PRO A 106 -6.33 -0.75 7.42
CA PRO A 106 -5.99 0.67 7.53
C PRO A 106 -5.55 1.07 8.95
N LEU A 107 -6.24 0.56 9.98
CA LEU A 107 -5.92 0.90 11.36
C LEU A 107 -4.55 0.37 11.78
N GLN A 108 -4.21 -0.85 11.40
CA GLN A 108 -2.90 -1.45 11.67
C GLN A 108 -1.79 -0.60 11.04
N TYR A 109 -1.97 -0.16 9.79
CA TYR A 109 -1.02 0.70 9.10
C TYR A 109 -0.90 2.07 9.79
N ALA A 110 -2.03 2.67 10.17
CA ALA A 110 -2.07 3.93 10.92
C ALA A 110 -1.35 3.82 12.27
N VAL A 111 -1.58 2.74 13.02
CA VAL A 111 -0.92 2.50 14.31
C VAL A 111 0.58 2.31 14.14
N LEU A 112 1.03 1.57 13.13
CA LEU A 112 2.46 1.38 12.84
C LEU A 112 3.15 2.70 12.49
N LEU A 113 2.53 3.51 11.63
CA LEU A 113 3.04 4.84 11.26
C LEU A 113 3.05 5.79 12.45
N TYR A 114 1.99 5.80 13.26
CA TYR A 114 1.89 6.66 14.44
C TYR A 114 2.92 6.31 15.52
N ARG A 115 3.16 5.01 15.77
CA ARG A 115 4.16 4.53 16.73
C ARG A 115 5.58 4.91 16.33
N ASN A 116 5.88 4.92 15.04
CA ASN A 116 7.22 5.22 14.51
C ASN A 116 7.33 6.64 13.93
N ARG A 117 6.36 7.52 14.23
CA ARG A 117 6.30 8.89 13.66
C ARG A 117 7.56 9.70 13.86
N ASN A 118 8.28 9.51 14.96
CA ASN A 118 9.48 10.29 15.26
C ASN A 118 10.61 9.94 14.27
N GLN A 119 10.80 8.65 14.00
CA GLN A 119 11.79 8.15 13.04
C GLN A 119 11.41 8.57 11.61
N LEU A 120 10.13 8.44 11.24
CA LEU A 120 9.64 8.87 9.93
C LEU A 120 9.77 10.37 9.70
N ASN A 121 9.48 11.18 10.73
CA ASN A 121 9.61 12.63 10.65
C ASN A 121 11.08 13.07 10.57
N GLU A 122 12.01 12.31 11.15
CA GLU A 122 13.44 12.54 10.98
C GLU A 122 13.88 12.25 9.54
N LEU A 123 13.51 11.09 9.00
CA LEU A 123 13.75 10.73 7.60
C LEU A 123 13.16 11.76 6.63
N ARG A 124 11.92 12.20 6.88
CA ARG A 124 11.25 13.26 6.10
C ARG A 124 12.01 14.58 6.09
N ARG A 125 12.59 14.98 7.23
CA ARG A 125 13.39 16.21 7.30
C ARG A 125 14.67 16.08 6.46
N ILE A 126 15.34 14.94 6.57
CA ILE A 126 16.58 14.66 5.84
C ILE A 126 16.31 14.65 4.32
N GLU A 127 15.30 13.92 3.86
CA GLU A 127 14.92 13.85 2.44
C GLU A 127 14.63 15.25 1.87
N MET A 128 13.84 16.05 2.58
CA MET A 128 13.49 17.41 2.14
C MET A 128 14.70 18.35 2.06
N THR A 129 15.69 18.20 2.97
CA THR A 129 16.95 18.95 2.91
C THR A 129 17.76 18.56 1.68
N ILE A 130 17.91 17.26 1.42
CA ILE A 130 18.64 16.74 0.25
C ILE A 130 18.02 17.26 -1.05
N GLU A 131 16.70 17.18 -1.20
CA GLU A 131 15.99 17.69 -2.38
C GLU A 131 16.20 19.18 -2.59
N THR A 132 16.10 19.96 -1.51
CA THR A 132 16.29 21.42 -1.57
C THR A 132 17.72 21.76 -1.99
N ASP A 133 18.71 21.07 -1.45
CA ASP A 133 20.12 21.33 -1.75
C ASP A 133 20.51 20.87 -3.16
N LEU A 134 19.93 19.77 -3.65
CA LEU A 134 20.06 19.35 -5.04
C LEU A 134 19.39 20.34 -6.00
N ALA A 135 18.18 20.82 -5.68
CA ALA A 135 17.48 21.80 -6.49
C ALA A 135 18.26 23.12 -6.57
N ARG A 136 18.80 23.60 -5.44
CA ARG A 136 19.69 24.76 -5.40
C ARG A 136 20.95 24.55 -6.23
N ALA A 137 21.59 23.40 -6.08
CA ALA A 137 22.80 23.09 -6.83
C ALA A 137 22.54 23.03 -8.35
N ARG A 138 21.37 22.53 -8.79
CA ARG A 138 20.96 22.56 -10.21
C ARG A 138 20.78 23.98 -10.73
N LEU A 139 20.07 24.82 -9.99
CA LEU A 139 19.88 26.23 -10.37
C LEU A 139 21.22 26.98 -10.41
N ASP A 140 22.09 26.75 -9.43
CA ASP A 140 23.42 27.33 -9.42
C ASP A 140 24.24 26.87 -10.62
N ALA A 141 24.13 25.59 -11.01
CA ALA A 141 24.81 25.02 -12.18
C ALA A 141 24.44 25.73 -13.49
N GLU A 142 23.18 26.17 -13.64
CA GLU A 142 22.70 26.90 -14.82
C GLU A 142 23.29 28.31 -14.95
N VAL A 143 23.68 28.92 -13.82
CA VAL A 143 24.20 30.30 -13.75
C VAL A 143 25.73 30.34 -13.64
N VAL A 144 26.41 29.18 -13.61
CA VAL A 144 27.87 29.11 -13.50
C VAL A 144 28.54 29.86 -14.66
N THR A 145 29.39 30.83 -14.30
CA THR A 145 30.19 31.59 -15.29
C THR A 145 31.69 31.37 -15.12
N SER A 146 32.12 30.83 -13.97
CA SER A 146 33.53 30.61 -13.64
C SER A 146 33.83 29.18 -13.21
N GLU A 147 35.08 28.75 -13.38
CA GLU A 147 35.53 27.42 -12.96
C GLU A 147 35.46 27.21 -11.43
N ASP A 148 35.68 28.28 -10.66
CA ASP A 148 35.58 28.24 -9.19
C ASP A 148 34.13 28.01 -8.72
N GLU A 149 33.16 28.64 -9.39
CA GLU A 149 31.73 28.40 -9.16
C GLU A 149 31.34 26.96 -9.53
N ALA A 150 31.84 26.46 -10.66
CA ALA A 150 31.64 25.08 -11.08
C ALA A 150 32.16 24.08 -10.03
N ALA A 151 33.35 24.34 -9.47
CA ALA A 151 33.93 23.54 -8.38
C ALA A 151 33.12 23.65 -7.08
N GLY A 152 32.51 24.81 -6.80
CA GLY A 152 31.57 25.00 -5.71
C GLY A 152 30.30 24.17 -5.85
N VAL A 153 29.65 24.22 -7.02
CA VAL A 153 28.45 23.44 -7.34
C VAL A 153 28.73 21.94 -7.23
N LYS A 154 29.84 21.47 -7.82
CA LYS A 154 30.23 20.05 -7.77
C LYS A 154 30.38 19.55 -6.34
N ARG A 155 30.97 20.35 -5.44
CA ARG A 155 31.10 20.00 -4.01
C ARG A 155 29.75 19.88 -3.30
N ARG A 156 28.79 20.77 -3.59
CA ARG A 156 27.42 20.71 -3.04
C ARG A 156 26.66 19.48 -3.53
N VAL A 157 26.80 19.15 -4.81
CA VAL A 157 26.22 17.93 -5.39
C VAL A 157 26.82 16.69 -4.71
N GLU A 158 28.14 16.65 -4.51
CA GLU A 158 28.81 15.53 -3.83
C GLU A 158 28.40 15.38 -2.35
N SER A 159 28.19 16.49 -1.62
CA SER A 159 27.67 16.42 -0.25
C SER A 159 26.24 15.89 -0.20
N ALA A 160 25.37 16.35 -1.09
CA ALA A 160 23.99 15.86 -1.18
C ALA A 160 23.93 14.36 -1.52
N TYR A 161 24.84 13.84 -2.36
CA TYR A 161 24.95 12.40 -2.61
C TYR A 161 25.37 11.61 -1.35
N LYS A 162 26.27 12.14 -0.52
CA LYS A 162 26.67 11.50 0.74
C LYS A 162 25.52 11.48 1.75
N GLU A 163 24.76 12.57 1.85
CA GLU A 163 23.55 12.64 2.68
C GLU A 163 22.47 11.66 2.20
N ARG A 164 22.31 11.51 0.88
CA ARG A 164 21.40 10.51 0.30
C ARG A 164 21.81 9.08 0.68
N GLU A 165 23.09 8.76 0.63
CA GLU A 165 23.57 7.44 1.06
C GLU A 165 23.32 7.20 2.56
N GLU A 166 23.51 8.23 3.40
CA GLU A 166 23.18 8.15 4.83
C GLU A 166 21.68 7.97 5.06
N PHE A 167 20.84 8.70 4.33
CA PHE A 167 19.39 8.54 4.35
C PHE A 167 18.97 7.11 4.00
N ASP A 168 19.52 6.53 2.93
CA ASP A 168 19.21 5.16 2.52
C ASP A 168 19.62 4.15 3.60
N ARG A 169 20.77 4.38 4.27
CA ARG A 169 21.22 3.57 5.42
C ARG A 169 20.30 3.70 6.63
N LEU A 170 19.76 4.89 6.90
CA LEU A 170 18.79 5.11 7.99
C LEU A 170 17.45 4.45 7.67
N ARG A 171 16.96 4.59 6.43
CA ARG A 171 15.75 3.94 5.94
C ARG A 171 15.86 2.42 5.98
N ALA A 172 17.03 1.86 5.70
CA ALA A 172 17.28 0.42 5.80
C ALA A 172 17.15 -0.13 7.23
N LYS A 173 17.37 0.70 8.26
CA LYS A 173 17.21 0.30 9.68
C LYS A 173 15.76 0.24 10.14
N LEU A 174 14.80 0.73 9.34
CA LEU A 174 13.39 0.63 9.69
C LEU A 174 12.94 -0.84 9.73
N PRO A 175 11.97 -1.19 10.60
CA PRO A 175 11.33 -2.51 10.58
C PRO A 175 10.81 -2.86 9.18
N THR A 176 10.93 -4.13 8.79
CA THR A 176 10.55 -4.61 7.44
C THR A 176 9.15 -4.15 7.02
N THR A 177 8.14 -4.30 7.88
CA THR A 177 6.75 -3.87 7.58
C THR A 177 6.66 -2.37 7.32
N LEU A 178 7.37 -1.56 8.10
CA LEU A 178 7.34 -0.10 7.94
C LEU A 178 8.03 0.32 6.65
N ARG A 179 9.18 -0.30 6.34
CA ARG A 179 9.90 -0.08 5.10
C ARG A 179 9.06 -0.43 3.87
N LYS A 180 8.25 -1.49 3.94
CA LYS A 180 7.30 -1.88 2.88
C LYS A 180 6.14 -0.89 2.76
N LEU A 181 5.57 -0.48 3.88
CA LEU A 181 4.43 0.43 3.91
C LEU A 181 4.78 1.81 3.33
N THR A 182 6.02 2.25 3.51
CA THR A 182 6.52 3.50 2.94
C THR A 182 7.31 3.32 1.65
N ALA A 183 7.41 2.10 1.10
CA ALA A 183 8.19 1.85 -0.11
C ALA A 183 7.54 2.53 -1.32
N GLY A 184 8.36 3.18 -2.15
CA GLY A 184 7.91 3.85 -3.38
C GLY A 184 7.21 5.19 -3.15
N TYR A 185 7.05 5.62 -1.90
CA TYR A 185 6.52 6.94 -1.56
C TYR A 185 7.61 7.84 -0.98
N GLU A 186 7.52 9.13 -1.29
CA GLU A 186 8.31 10.17 -0.62
C GLU A 186 8.02 10.11 0.89
N MET A 187 9.01 10.38 1.73
CA MET A 187 8.78 10.48 3.18
C MET A 187 7.89 11.67 3.55
N ARG A 188 7.71 12.66 2.67
CA ARG A 188 6.66 13.69 2.86
C ARG A 188 5.25 13.09 2.88
N THR A 189 5.03 12.06 2.09
CA THR A 189 3.74 11.38 1.83
C THR A 189 3.74 9.93 2.34
N TYR A 190 4.56 9.57 3.34
CA TYR A 190 4.63 8.19 3.88
C TYR A 190 3.28 7.58 4.31
N TRP A 191 2.27 8.41 4.56
CA TRP A 191 0.92 8.01 4.98
C TRP A 191 0.02 7.62 3.80
N PHE A 192 0.49 7.78 2.56
CA PHE A 192 -0.30 7.60 1.34
C PHE A 192 -0.83 6.17 1.19
N GLU A 193 -0.13 5.16 1.73
CA GLU A 193 -0.63 3.79 1.73
C GLU A 193 -1.94 3.63 2.53
N ILE A 194 -2.14 4.41 3.61
CA ILE A 194 -3.42 4.43 4.35
C ILE A 194 -4.52 5.02 3.45
N PHE A 195 -4.21 6.11 2.75
CA PHE A 195 -5.13 6.73 1.81
C PHE A 195 -5.51 5.76 0.69
N GLU A 196 -4.54 5.01 0.16
CA GLU A 196 -4.75 3.97 -0.83
C GLU A 196 -5.67 2.86 -0.32
N CYS A 197 -5.51 2.40 0.93
CA CYS A 197 -6.44 1.45 1.53
C CYS A 197 -7.86 2.00 1.63
N GLY A 198 -8.00 3.27 2.05
CA GLY A 198 -9.28 3.97 2.15
C GLY A 198 -9.95 4.14 0.80
N ARG A 199 -9.19 4.56 -0.23
CA ARG A 199 -9.67 4.69 -1.61
C ARG A 199 -10.15 3.36 -2.18
N LYS A 200 -9.38 2.28 -1.98
CA LYS A 200 -9.75 0.92 -2.42
C LYS A 200 -11.08 0.50 -1.79
N VAL A 201 -11.26 0.65 -0.48
CA VAL A 201 -12.53 0.35 0.20
C VAL A 201 -13.66 1.26 -0.26
N ALA A 202 -13.42 2.55 -0.44
CA ALA A 202 -14.43 3.47 -0.96
C ALA A 202 -14.94 3.04 -2.34
N LEU A 203 -14.03 2.62 -3.24
CA LEU A 203 -14.37 2.19 -4.60
C LEU A 203 -15.05 0.81 -4.67
N VAL A 204 -14.84 -0.08 -3.71
CA VAL A 204 -15.39 -1.45 -3.78
C VAL A 204 -16.54 -1.70 -2.80
N CYS A 205 -16.55 -1.05 -1.64
CA CYS A 205 -17.54 -1.28 -0.58
C CYS A 205 -18.71 -0.29 -0.63
N LEU A 206 -18.49 1.00 -0.95
CA LEU A 206 -19.60 1.96 -1.02
C LEU A 206 -20.56 1.68 -2.20
N PRO A 207 -20.09 1.25 -3.39
CA PRO A 207 -20.99 0.89 -4.49
C PRO A 207 -21.91 -0.29 -4.20
N VAL A 208 -21.62 -1.12 -3.20
CA VAL A 208 -22.41 -2.32 -2.85
C VAL A 208 -23.82 -1.97 -2.35
N TYR A 209 -24.01 -0.76 -1.81
CA TYR A 209 -25.34 -0.27 -1.38
C TYR A 209 -26.28 0.09 -2.54
N PHE A 210 -25.78 0.08 -3.77
CA PHE A 210 -26.55 0.41 -4.96
C PHE A 210 -26.80 -0.85 -5.78
N LYS A 211 -27.93 -0.88 -6.49
CA LYS A 211 -28.19 -1.94 -7.46
C LYS A 211 -27.07 -1.97 -8.51
N PRO A 212 -26.52 -3.15 -8.84
CA PRO A 212 -25.48 -3.29 -9.87
C PRO A 212 -25.85 -2.61 -11.18
N GLY A 213 -24.96 -1.77 -11.69
CA GLY A 213 -25.14 -1.01 -12.93
C GLY A 213 -26.08 0.20 -12.82
N SER A 214 -26.65 0.47 -11.64
CA SER A 214 -27.50 1.65 -11.47
C SER A 214 -26.73 2.96 -11.69
N PRO A 215 -27.38 4.02 -12.21
CA PRO A 215 -26.72 5.32 -12.40
C PRO A 215 -26.13 5.86 -11.09
N GLY A 216 -26.80 5.68 -9.95
CA GLY A 216 -26.30 6.11 -8.64
C GLY A 216 -24.97 5.44 -8.26
N GLN A 217 -24.83 4.14 -8.54
CA GLN A 217 -23.59 3.40 -8.31
C GLN A 217 -22.43 3.97 -9.13
N LEU A 218 -22.67 4.20 -10.43
CA LEU A 218 -21.67 4.69 -11.37
C LEU A 218 -21.27 6.14 -11.06
N ILE A 219 -22.24 7.00 -10.74
CA ILE A 219 -22.00 8.39 -10.33
C ILE A 219 -21.17 8.45 -9.05
N LEU A 220 -21.48 7.61 -8.05
CA LEU A 220 -20.68 7.54 -6.83
C LEU A 220 -19.23 7.15 -7.14
N GLY A 221 -19.02 6.13 -7.98
CA GLY A 221 -17.70 5.73 -8.45
C GLY A 221 -16.95 6.88 -9.14
N LEU A 222 -17.62 7.66 -9.99
CA LEU A 222 -17.04 8.82 -10.67
C LEU A 222 -16.62 9.92 -9.68
N VAL A 223 -17.46 10.23 -8.69
CA VAL A 223 -17.15 11.23 -7.67
C VAL A 223 -15.91 10.81 -6.88
N ILE A 224 -15.83 9.54 -6.46
CA ILE A 224 -14.65 9.01 -5.75
C ILE A 224 -13.40 9.10 -6.66
N CYS A 225 -13.53 8.72 -7.93
CA CYS A 225 -12.42 8.78 -8.89
C CYS A 225 -11.92 10.22 -9.11
N PHE A 226 -12.83 11.19 -9.25
CA PHE A 226 -12.48 12.60 -9.43
C PHE A 226 -11.79 13.18 -8.20
N LEU A 227 -12.34 12.95 -7.00
CA LEU A 227 -11.74 13.44 -5.75
C LEU A 227 -10.36 12.85 -5.53
N THR A 228 -10.20 11.55 -5.78
CA THR A 228 -8.91 10.87 -5.60
C THR A 228 -7.89 11.29 -6.66
N TYR A 229 -8.29 11.53 -7.91
CA TYR A 229 -7.42 12.16 -8.93
C TYR A 229 -6.88 13.52 -8.46
N GLY A 230 -7.74 14.36 -7.86
CA GLY A 230 -7.30 15.62 -7.26
C GLY A 230 -6.26 15.43 -6.16
N ILE A 231 -6.41 14.41 -5.31
CA ILE A 231 -5.43 14.08 -4.27
C ILE A 231 -4.11 13.62 -4.89
N TYR A 232 -4.12 12.75 -5.90
CA TYR A 232 -2.91 12.36 -6.63
C TYR A 232 -2.20 13.56 -7.29
N GLY A 233 -2.95 14.45 -7.93
CA GLY A 233 -2.39 15.64 -8.59
C GLY A 233 -1.81 16.66 -7.61
N VAL A 234 -2.37 16.80 -6.41
CA VAL A 234 -1.86 17.73 -5.38
C VAL A 234 -0.66 17.14 -4.66
N TYR A 235 -0.71 15.85 -4.31
CA TYR A 235 0.30 15.26 -3.45
C TYR A 235 1.48 14.69 -4.21
N GLN A 236 1.31 14.17 -5.44
CA GLN A 236 2.38 13.51 -6.22
C GLN A 236 3.25 12.62 -5.32
N PRO A 237 2.67 11.56 -4.75
CA PRO A 237 3.23 10.91 -3.58
C PRO A 237 4.42 9.98 -3.86
N TYR A 238 4.71 9.65 -5.12
CA TYR A 238 5.67 8.59 -5.45
C TYR A 238 7.11 9.11 -5.56
N ASP A 239 8.08 8.26 -5.23
CA ASP A 239 9.52 8.57 -5.31
C ASP A 239 9.98 8.82 -6.76
N ASP A 240 9.35 8.16 -7.74
CA ASP A 240 9.59 8.34 -9.17
C ASP A 240 8.45 9.16 -9.79
N PRO A 241 8.73 10.33 -10.40
CA PRO A 241 7.72 11.12 -11.11
C PRO A 241 6.97 10.36 -12.21
N GLY A 242 7.57 9.32 -12.79
CA GLY A 242 6.92 8.42 -13.74
C GLY A 242 5.75 7.65 -13.12
N ASP A 243 5.87 7.24 -11.86
CA ASP A 243 4.84 6.50 -11.13
C ASP A 243 3.65 7.41 -10.75
N ASP A 244 3.90 8.69 -10.51
CA ASP A 244 2.84 9.70 -10.35
C ASP A 244 2.01 9.84 -11.64
N VAL A 245 2.68 9.94 -12.78
CA VAL A 245 2.00 10.03 -14.08
C VAL A 245 1.23 8.74 -14.36
N LEU A 246 1.85 7.58 -14.13
CA LEU A 246 1.21 6.28 -14.34
C LEU A 246 -0.05 6.14 -13.46
N SER A 247 0.03 6.52 -12.19
CA SER A 247 -1.09 6.45 -11.26
C SER A 247 -2.22 7.39 -11.66
N GLN A 248 -1.90 8.60 -12.12
CA GLN A 248 -2.89 9.54 -12.67
C GLN A 248 -3.56 9.00 -13.94
N MET A 249 -2.80 8.36 -14.83
CA MET A 249 -3.34 7.72 -16.04
C MET A 249 -4.25 6.53 -15.69
N ALA A 250 -3.88 5.72 -14.71
CA ALA A 250 -4.72 4.64 -14.20
C ALA A 250 -6.03 5.16 -13.58
N GLN A 251 -5.97 6.29 -12.87
CA GLN A 251 -7.17 6.90 -12.29
C GLN A 251 -8.09 7.48 -13.38
N LEU A 252 -7.52 8.07 -14.44
CA LEU A 252 -8.27 8.54 -15.59
C LEU A 252 -8.88 7.38 -16.39
N SER A 253 -8.17 6.25 -16.54
CA SER A 253 -8.72 5.10 -17.26
C SER A 253 -9.97 4.56 -16.57
N ILE A 254 -9.93 4.41 -15.23
CA ILE A 254 -11.11 4.01 -14.43
C ILE A 254 -12.23 5.04 -14.58
N PHE A 255 -11.92 6.33 -14.51
CA PHE A 255 -12.90 7.39 -14.68
C PHE A 255 -13.61 7.30 -16.04
N PHE A 256 -12.87 7.19 -17.15
CA PHE A 256 -13.45 7.07 -18.48
C PHE A 256 -14.19 5.75 -18.68
N SER A 257 -13.75 4.64 -18.07
CA SER A 257 -14.51 3.38 -18.06
C SER A 257 -15.88 3.54 -17.39
N LEU A 258 -15.95 4.27 -16.26
CA LEU A 258 -17.21 4.56 -15.59
C LEU A 258 -18.10 5.50 -16.41
N VAL A 259 -17.53 6.53 -17.04
CA VAL A 259 -18.28 7.41 -17.96
C VAL A 259 -18.86 6.60 -19.12
N ALA A 260 -18.06 5.75 -19.76
CA ALA A 260 -18.52 4.88 -20.84
C ALA A 260 -19.67 3.98 -20.36
N SER A 261 -19.55 3.38 -19.17
CA SER A 261 -20.61 2.55 -18.59
C SER A 261 -21.91 3.32 -18.36
N ILE A 262 -21.85 4.60 -17.96
CA ILE A 262 -23.05 5.45 -17.83
C ILE A 262 -23.69 5.69 -19.20
N VAL A 263 -22.88 6.02 -20.21
CA VAL A 263 -23.39 6.29 -21.56
C VAL A 263 -24.06 5.04 -22.14
N THR A 264 -23.44 3.88 -22.02
CA THR A 264 -24.03 2.61 -22.48
C THR A 264 -25.31 2.26 -21.72
N ASN A 265 -25.39 2.51 -20.42
CA ASN A 265 -26.62 2.27 -19.66
C ASN A 265 -27.73 3.29 -19.98
N ALA A 266 -27.38 4.51 -20.40
CA ALA A 266 -28.34 5.54 -20.79
C ALA A 266 -28.89 5.33 -22.21
N TYR A 267 -28.10 4.74 -23.11
CA TYR A 267 -28.47 4.45 -24.50
C TYR A 267 -28.29 2.95 -24.79
N PRO A 268 -29.20 2.09 -24.29
CA PRO A 268 -29.20 0.67 -24.57
C PRO A 268 -29.78 0.43 -25.98
N ASP A 269 -28.99 0.69 -27.01
CA ASP A 269 -29.28 0.31 -28.41
C ASP A 269 -28.67 -1.05 -28.77
#